data_AF-A0A1C4EY07-F1
#
_entry.id   AF-A0A1C4EY07-F1
#
_cell.length_a   1.000
_cell.length_b   1.000
_cell.length_c   1.000
_cell.angle_alpha   90.00
_cell.angle_beta   90.00
_cell.angle_gamma   90.00
#
_symmetry.space_group_name_H-M   'P 1'
#
loop_
_entity.id
_entity.type
_entity.pdbx_description
1 polymer ?
#
loop_
_entity_poly.entity_id
_entity_poly.type
_entity_poly.pdbx_seq_one_letter_code
_entity_poly.pdbx_strand_id
1 'polypeptide(L)'
;MPRGKEIYKRNFACHMVIGDETSLGTALSIKAETEKHDRNFASIFELDDHEVLRELKLYGSHTTKNTAHKLTEQLDTLIKEGTIDPTATAFYITGNGATLQAVRQRLKQSGVANNQIVAQTYWIAGKKGL
;
A
#
# COMPACT_ATOMS: atom_id res chain seq x y z
N MET A 1 23.77 -2.81 -13.24
CA MET A 1 22.32 -2.58 -13.02
C MET A 1 22.02 -2.78 -11.55
N PRO A 2 21.41 -1.82 -10.83
CA PRO A 2 21.14 -2.05 -9.41
C PRO A 2 20.15 -3.19 -9.31
N ARG A 3 20.49 -4.22 -8.53
CA ARG A 3 19.66 -5.41 -8.28
C ARG A 3 18.47 -5.01 -7.39
N GLY A 4 17.49 -4.30 -7.96
CA GLY A 4 16.19 -4.13 -7.34
C GLY A 4 15.51 -5.49 -7.30
N LYS A 5 15.20 -6.01 -6.10
CA LYS A 5 14.33 -7.19 -5.97
C LYS A 5 13.03 -6.89 -6.73
N GLU A 6 12.61 -7.80 -7.61
CA GLU A 6 11.29 -7.73 -8.22
C GLU A 6 10.25 -7.87 -7.10
N ILE A 7 9.69 -6.73 -6.66
CA ILE A 7 8.70 -6.71 -5.60
C ILE A 7 7.30 -7.02 -6.13
N TYR A 8 7.06 -6.80 -7.43
CA TYR A 8 5.78 -7.01 -8.09
C TYR A 8 5.39 -8.49 -8.09
N LYS A 9 4.19 -8.78 -7.57
CA LYS A 9 3.67 -10.15 -7.41
C LYS A 9 2.73 -10.53 -8.56
N ARG A 10 3.29 -11.01 -9.67
CA ARG A 10 2.53 -11.30 -10.93
C ARG A 10 1.33 -12.26 -10.80
N ASN A 11 1.30 -13.09 -9.75
CA ASN A 11 0.29 -14.13 -9.55
C ASN A 11 -1.00 -13.62 -8.88
N PHE A 12 -1.08 -12.33 -8.54
CA PHE A 12 -2.26 -11.75 -7.91
C PHE A 12 -3.08 -10.96 -8.93
N ALA A 13 -4.40 -10.97 -8.75
CA ALA A 13 -5.32 -10.27 -9.64
C ALA A 13 -5.41 -8.78 -9.29
N CYS A 14 -5.20 -8.45 -8.01
CA CYS A 14 -5.24 -7.09 -7.50
C CYS A 14 -3.94 -6.73 -6.77
N HIS A 15 -3.54 -5.47 -6.87
CA HIS A 15 -2.35 -4.91 -6.26
C HIS A 15 -2.71 -3.64 -5.50
N MET A 16 -2.45 -3.65 -4.19
CA MET A 16 -2.82 -2.54 -3.32
C MET A 16 -1.59 -1.93 -2.66
N VAL A 17 -1.39 -0.63 -2.86
CA VAL A 17 -0.29 0.12 -2.24
C VAL A 17 -0.80 0.93 -1.07
N ILE A 18 -0.14 0.81 0.07
CA ILE A 18 -0.48 1.48 1.32
C ILE A 18 0.75 2.23 1.83
N GLY A 19 0.63 3.53 2.10
CA GLY A 19 1.76 4.29 2.62
C GLY A 19 1.54 5.78 2.82
N ASP A 20 2.61 6.56 2.76
CA ASP A 20 2.60 8.02 2.88
C ASP A 20 3.16 8.67 1.60
N GLU A 21 3.51 9.97 1.62
CA GLU A 21 4.10 10.66 0.46
C GLU A 21 5.34 9.95 -0.10
N THR A 22 6.13 9.31 0.75
CA THR A 22 7.36 8.60 0.32
C THR A 22 7.06 7.33 -0.48
N SER A 23 5.80 6.87 -0.43
CA SER A 23 5.31 5.66 -1.08
C SER A 23 4.76 5.91 -2.48
N LEU A 24 4.58 7.18 -2.90
CA LEU A 24 4.01 7.54 -4.20
C LEU A 24 4.85 7.00 -5.39
N GLY A 25 6.18 7.01 -5.28
CA GLY A 25 7.05 6.46 -6.32
C GLY A 25 6.88 4.94 -6.50
N THR A 26 6.73 4.22 -5.38
CA THR A 26 6.41 2.78 -5.40
C THR A 26 5.04 2.55 -6.01
N ALA A 27 4.05 3.38 -5.68
CA ALA A 27 2.70 3.29 -6.20
C ALA A 27 2.64 3.43 -7.72
N LEU A 28 3.32 4.45 -8.26
CA LEU A 28 3.43 4.66 -9.71
C LEU A 28 4.06 3.45 -10.41
N SER A 29 5.13 2.89 -9.82
CA SER A 29 5.81 1.73 -10.38
C SER A 29 4.90 0.49 -10.40
N ILE A 30 4.19 0.21 -9.31
CA ILE A 30 3.25 -0.92 -9.23
C ILE A 30 2.08 -0.72 -10.18
N LYS A 31 1.52 0.50 -10.26
CA LYS A 31 0.43 0.83 -11.18
C LYS A 31 0.82 0.60 -12.64
N ALA A 32 2.02 1.04 -13.02
CA ALA A 32 2.53 0.82 -14.37
C ALA A 32 2.66 -0.68 -14.70
N GLU A 33 3.11 -1.49 -13.73
CA GLU A 33 3.18 -2.95 -13.91
C GLU A 33 1.80 -3.62 -13.97
N THR A 34 0.82 -3.15 -13.18
CA THR A 34 -0.55 -3.67 -13.28
C THR A 34 -1.20 -3.34 -14.63
N GLU A 35 -0.97 -2.14 -15.17
CA GLU A 35 -1.48 -1.73 -16.48
C GLU A 35 -0.89 -2.59 -17.60
N LYS A 36 0.42 -2.92 -17.53
CA LYS A 36 1.08 -3.83 -18.49
C LYS A 36 0.54 -5.25 -18.47
N HIS A 37 -0.01 -5.68 -17.34
CA HIS A 37 -0.42 -7.06 -17.10
C HIS A 37 -1.95 -7.24 -16.97
N ASP A 38 -2.72 -6.19 -17.28
CA ASP A 38 -4.19 -6.18 -17.16
C ASP A 38 -4.66 -6.64 -15.77
N ARG A 39 -4.07 -6.02 -14.73
CA ARG A 39 -4.37 -6.27 -13.31
C ARG A 39 -4.99 -5.04 -12.67
N ASN A 40 -5.70 -5.28 -11.56
CA ASN A 40 -6.33 -4.21 -10.80
C ASN A 40 -5.33 -3.53 -9.88
N PHE A 41 -5.42 -2.20 -9.79
CA PHE A 41 -4.63 -1.37 -8.88
C PHE A 41 -5.55 -0.62 -7.91
N ALA A 42 -5.15 -0.58 -6.64
CA ALA A 42 -5.78 0.24 -5.62
C ALA A 42 -4.73 0.86 -4.69
N SER A 43 -5.09 1.91 -3.96
CA SER A 43 -4.19 2.49 -2.97
C SER A 43 -4.89 3.17 -1.81
N ILE A 44 -4.22 3.24 -0.67
CA ILE A 44 -4.57 4.12 0.46
C ILE A 44 -3.32 4.88 0.90
N PHE A 45 -3.41 6.21 0.99
CA PHE A 45 -2.28 7.02 1.47
C PHE A 45 -2.61 7.89 2.68
N GLU A 46 -1.66 8.00 3.61
CA GLU A 46 -1.60 9.05 4.63
C GLU A 46 -0.94 10.28 4.03
N LEU A 47 -1.74 11.30 3.66
CA LEU A 47 -1.26 12.52 3.01
C LEU A 47 -1.89 13.75 3.65
N ASP A 48 -1.13 14.84 3.74
CA ASP A 48 -1.70 16.15 4.06
C ASP A 48 -2.29 16.83 2.82
N ASP A 49 -1.59 16.71 1.69
CA ASP A 49 -2.03 17.19 0.38
C ASP A 49 -2.43 16.00 -0.50
N HIS A 50 -3.72 15.90 -0.81
CA HIS A 50 -4.28 14.83 -1.62
C HIS A 50 -4.39 15.19 -3.11
N GLU A 51 -4.16 16.46 -3.51
CA GLU A 51 -4.20 16.86 -4.92
C GLU A 51 -3.09 16.15 -5.73
N VAL A 52 -1.97 15.83 -5.09
CA VAL A 52 -0.89 15.03 -5.68
C VAL A 52 -1.38 13.68 -6.23
N LEU A 53 -2.40 13.07 -5.61
CA LEU A 53 -2.97 11.80 -6.10
C LEU A 53 -3.65 11.99 -7.45
N ARG A 54 -4.34 13.11 -7.63
CA ARG A 54 -5.01 13.46 -8.88
C ARG A 54 -3.99 13.75 -9.99
N GLU A 55 -2.95 14.52 -9.69
CA GLU A 55 -1.87 14.82 -10.64
C GLU A 55 -1.16 13.55 -11.12
N LEU A 56 -0.90 12.62 -10.19
CA LEU A 56 -0.24 11.35 -10.47
C LEU A 56 -1.19 10.26 -11.01
N LYS A 57 -2.49 10.56 -11.15
CA LYS A 57 -3.54 9.60 -11.53
C LYS A 57 -3.50 8.33 -10.66
N LEU A 58 -3.23 8.49 -9.37
CA LEU A 58 -3.28 7.46 -8.35
C LEU A 58 -4.66 7.52 -7.69
N TYR A 59 -5.63 6.84 -8.30
CA TYR A 59 -6.98 6.77 -7.77
C TYR A 59 -7.03 5.77 -6.61
N GLY A 60 -7.49 6.24 -5.45
CA GLY A 60 -7.56 5.46 -4.21
C GLY A 60 -8.05 6.32 -3.05
N SER A 61 -8.10 5.74 -1.86
CA SER A 61 -8.50 6.45 -0.65
C SER A 61 -7.32 7.21 -0.03
N HIS A 62 -7.61 8.20 0.78
CA HIS A 62 -6.59 8.88 1.58
C HIS A 62 -7.08 9.17 3.00
N THR A 63 -6.13 9.36 3.90
CA THR A 63 -6.34 9.81 5.28
C THR A 63 -5.34 10.90 5.62
N THR A 64 -5.63 11.69 6.66
CA THR A 64 -4.66 12.62 7.26
C THR A 64 -3.44 11.88 7.83
N LYS A 65 -2.27 12.52 7.95
CA LYS A 65 -1.08 11.90 8.55
C LYS A 65 -1.26 11.45 10.00
N ASN A 66 -0.43 10.48 10.40
CA ASN A 66 -0.35 9.92 11.76
C ASN A 66 -1.69 9.33 12.24
N THR A 67 -2.50 8.83 11.31
CA THR A 67 -3.80 8.21 11.61
C THR A 67 -3.85 6.77 11.13
N ALA A 68 -2.84 5.98 11.50
CA ALA A 68 -2.75 4.55 11.18
C ALA A 68 -4.06 3.77 11.46
N HIS A 69 -4.80 4.14 12.51
CA HIS A 69 -6.12 3.57 12.81
C HIS A 69 -7.15 3.83 11.70
N LYS A 70 -7.25 5.07 11.19
CA LYS A 70 -8.15 5.42 10.08
C LYS A 70 -7.78 4.67 8.81
N LEU A 71 -6.47 4.49 8.58
CA LEU A 71 -6.00 3.72 7.43
C LEU A 71 -6.43 2.25 7.54
N THR A 72 -6.30 1.64 8.73
CA THR A 72 -6.78 0.28 8.96
C THR A 72 -8.30 0.16 8.88
N GLU A 73 -9.06 1.17 9.33
CA GLU A 73 -10.52 1.22 9.17
C GLU A 73 -10.94 1.31 7.70
N GLN A 74 -10.27 2.14 6.91
CA GLN A 74 -10.53 2.21 5.46
C GLN A 74 -10.21 0.90 4.76
N LEU A 75 -9.09 0.26 5.10
CA LEU A 75 -8.74 -1.07 4.59
C LEU A 75 -9.83 -2.10 4.92
N ASP A 76 -10.34 -2.09 6.15
CA ASP A 76 -11.41 -2.99 6.58
C ASP A 76 -12.72 -2.74 5.83
N THR A 77 -13.07 -1.48 5.60
CA THR A 77 -14.22 -1.08 4.79
C THR A 77 -14.09 -1.62 3.37
N LEU A 78 -12.94 -1.44 2.71
CA LEU A 78 -12.71 -1.94 1.35
C LEU A 78 -12.81 -3.47 1.25
N ILE A 79 -12.33 -4.19 2.26
CA ILE A 79 -12.44 -5.65 2.33
C ILE A 79 -13.90 -6.07 2.56
N LYS A 80 -14.59 -5.42 3.50
CA LYS A 80 -15.98 -5.74 3.86
C LYS A 80 -16.96 -5.46 2.73
N GLU A 81 -16.74 -4.39 1.97
CA GLU A 81 -17.56 -4.00 0.81
C GLU A 81 -17.27 -4.87 -0.42
N GLY A 82 -16.24 -5.72 -0.38
CA GLY A 82 -15.83 -6.55 -1.52
C GLY A 82 -15.08 -5.78 -2.60
N THR A 83 -14.72 -4.52 -2.36
CA THR A 83 -13.88 -3.71 -3.26
C THR A 83 -12.48 -4.34 -3.41
N ILE A 84 -11.98 -4.98 -2.34
CA ILE A 84 -10.73 -5.74 -2.33
C ILE A 84 -10.98 -7.15 -1.82
N ASP A 85 -10.62 -8.16 -2.61
CA ASP A 85 -10.53 -9.55 -2.15
C ASP A 85 -9.14 -9.77 -1.51
N PRO A 86 -9.04 -9.94 -0.18
CA PRO A 86 -7.76 -10.11 0.50
C PRO A 86 -7.01 -11.39 0.08
N THR A 87 -7.69 -12.39 -0.48
CA THR A 87 -7.04 -13.65 -0.93
C THR A 87 -6.43 -13.53 -2.33
N ALA A 88 -6.96 -12.64 -3.16
CA ALA A 88 -6.51 -12.39 -4.53
C ALA A 88 -5.64 -11.13 -4.68
N THR A 89 -5.30 -10.48 -3.56
CA THR A 89 -4.59 -9.19 -3.54
C THR A 89 -3.16 -9.31 -3.02
N ALA A 90 -2.21 -8.66 -3.71
CA ALA A 90 -0.88 -8.38 -3.19
C ALA A 90 -0.84 -7.00 -2.53
N PHE A 91 -0.31 -6.92 -1.31
CA PHE A 91 -0.25 -5.71 -0.50
C PHE A 91 1.19 -5.18 -0.41
N TYR A 92 1.39 -3.91 -0.76
CA TYR A 92 2.67 -3.22 -0.73
C TYR A 92 2.60 -2.11 0.32
N ILE A 93 3.17 -2.35 1.50
CA ILE A 93 3.10 -1.45 2.64
C ILE A 93 4.44 -0.73 2.78
N THR A 94 4.46 0.57 2.57
CA THR A 94 5.71 1.35 2.55
C THR A 94 5.55 2.70 3.26
N GLY A 95 6.64 3.30 3.75
CA GLY A 95 6.60 4.59 4.48
C GLY A 95 6.91 4.46 5.97
N ASN A 96 6.12 5.13 6.82
CA ASN A 96 6.26 5.12 8.28
C ASN A 96 6.19 3.71 8.89
N GLY A 97 7.16 3.36 9.73
CA GLY A 97 7.24 2.04 10.37
C GLY A 97 6.09 1.70 11.33
N ALA A 98 5.53 2.68 12.04
CA ALA A 98 4.39 2.47 12.94
C ALA A 98 3.12 2.15 12.14
N THR A 99 2.82 2.93 11.10
CA THR A 99 1.71 2.65 10.19
C THR A 99 1.88 1.29 9.54
N LEU A 100 3.08 0.99 9.04
CA LEU A 100 3.37 -0.29 8.41
C LEU A 100 3.13 -1.48 9.35
N GLN A 101 3.55 -1.37 10.61
CA GLN A 101 3.33 -2.41 11.61
C GLN A 101 1.84 -2.64 11.87
N ALA A 102 1.07 -1.57 12.05
CA ALA A 102 -0.38 -1.64 12.30
C ALA A 102 -1.13 -2.29 11.13
N VAL A 103 -0.87 -1.83 9.90
CA VAL A 103 -1.49 -2.37 8.68
C VAL A 103 -1.13 -3.83 8.48
N ARG A 104 0.15 -4.18 8.65
CA ARG A 104 0.60 -5.57 8.50
C ARG A 104 -0.06 -6.50 9.52
N GLN A 105 -0.21 -6.06 10.76
CA GLN A 105 -0.90 -6.83 11.80
C GLN A 105 -2.37 -7.02 11.42
N ARG A 106 -3.04 -5.96 10.95
CA ARG A 106 -4.45 -6.02 10.55
C ARG A 106 -4.69 -6.96 9.38
N LEU A 107 -3.86 -6.91 8.35
CA LEU A 107 -3.95 -7.81 7.18
C LEU A 107 -3.81 -9.28 7.59
N LYS A 108 -2.85 -9.60 8.48
CA LYS A 108 -2.69 -10.95 9.02
C LYS A 108 -3.91 -11.42 9.80
N GLN A 109 -4.52 -10.54 10.60
CA GLN A 109 -5.78 -10.84 11.30
C GLN A 109 -6.93 -11.09 10.34
N SER A 110 -6.91 -10.48 9.15
CA SER A 110 -7.86 -10.74 8.06
C SER A 110 -7.52 -11.97 7.20
N GLY A 111 -6.56 -12.80 7.62
CA GLY A 111 -6.21 -14.05 6.92
C GLY A 111 -5.26 -13.90 5.73
N VAL A 112 -4.71 -12.71 5.50
CA VAL A 112 -3.76 -12.47 4.40
C VAL A 112 -2.44 -13.21 4.68
N ALA A 113 -2.01 -14.03 3.72
CA ALA A 113 -0.79 -14.80 3.84
C ALA A 113 0.46 -13.92 3.71
N ASN A 114 1.54 -14.31 4.41
CA ASN A 114 2.79 -13.54 4.41
C ASN A 114 3.39 -13.32 3.01
N ASN A 115 3.18 -14.24 2.07
CA ASN A 115 3.69 -14.14 0.70
C ASN A 115 2.99 -13.05 -0.15
N GLN A 116 1.80 -12.60 0.29
CA GLN A 116 1.02 -11.52 -0.31
C GLN A 116 1.52 -10.13 0.14
N ILE A 117 2.24 -10.05 1.27
CA ILE A 117 2.63 -8.78 1.88
C ILE A 117 4.09 -8.48 1.57
N VAL A 118 4.32 -7.38 0.86
CA VAL A 118 5.63 -6.74 0.72
C VAL A 118 5.64 -5.52 1.65
N ALA A 119 6.57 -5.49 2.60
CA ALA A 119 6.68 -4.39 3.56
C ALA A 119 8.08 -3.76 3.51
N GLN A 120 8.16 -2.46 3.27
CA GLN A 120 9.43 -1.71 3.26
C GLN A 120 9.28 -0.43 4.08
N THR A 121 9.97 -0.36 5.22
CA THR A 121 9.98 0.86 6.03
C THR A 121 10.96 1.87 5.45
N TYR A 122 10.51 3.10 5.18
CA TYR A 122 11.39 4.18 4.74
C TYR A 122 11.87 5.05 5.90
N TRP A 123 11.06 5.19 6.96
CA TRP A 123 11.42 5.99 8.13
C TRP A 123 10.66 5.57 9.39
N ILE A 124 11.19 5.92 10.56
CA ILE A 124 10.54 5.71 11.88
C ILE A 124 10.67 7.02 12.65
N ALA A 125 9.55 7.54 13.18
CA ALA A 125 9.55 8.75 13.99
C ALA A 125 10.55 8.63 15.17
N GLY A 126 11.42 9.64 15.33
CA GLY A 126 12.46 9.64 16.36
C GLY A 126 13.76 8.87 16.00
N LYS A 127 13.84 8.23 14.81
CA LYS A 127 15.08 7.63 14.29
C LYS A 127 15.52 8.36 13.02
N LYS A 128 16.73 8.92 13.01
CA LYS A 128 17.35 9.48 11.79
C LYS A 128 18.00 8.35 11.00
N GLY A 129 17.48 8.09 9.81
CA GLY A 129 17.99 7.06 8.89
C GLY A 129 17.51 5.66 9.27
N LEU A 130 17.24 4.85 8.25
CA LEU A 130 16.89 3.43 8.35
C LEU A 130 17.95 2.61 7.62
#